data_AF-A0A925YK96-F1
#
_entry.id   AF-A0A925YK96-F1
#
_cell.length_a   1.000
_cell.length_b   1.000
_cell.length_c   1.000
_cell.angle_alpha   90.00
_cell.angle_beta   90.00
_cell.angle_gamma   90.00
#
_symmetry.space_group_name_H-M   'P 1'
#
loop_
_entity.id
_entity.type
_entity.pdbx_description
1 polymer ?
#
loop_
_entity_poly.entity_id
_entity_poly.type
_entity_poly.pdbx_seq_one_letter_code
_entity_poly.pdbx_strand_id
1 'polypeptide(L)'
;MDRIPTPLRDLALWDTLSPEERHAVAIKTAESLPTPWHYVRLETHSLGGATHETAFFDYDGVAFALVPGSHDAVLGYDPARPWIPAPELIPDIRATEAEWGESLLGASLTPLRRVRINPFLVEAHPTPADGEEEIADDQSLSAAQIAATHHDGSFRLPTSDEWEYACAAGTRTLWRWGDTIPLADSYRAKEWDEHRKPNAFGLIMNHDTYWAELCDGGAVRSGDGGASLCGGYGIVASWMPLASAYQQDDEEFVSALIECPEQMWVRRVWSLTE
;
A
#
# COMPACT_ATOMS: atom_id res chain seq x y z
N MET A 1 7.25 27.23 -16.13
CA MET A 1 7.12 27.30 -14.66
C MET A 1 6.93 25.88 -14.20
N ASP A 2 7.67 25.44 -13.19
CA ASP A 2 7.46 24.14 -12.55
C ASP A 2 6.00 24.07 -12.08
N ARG A 3 5.23 23.13 -12.63
CA ARG A 3 3.85 22.86 -12.20
C ARG A 3 3.80 22.33 -10.77
N ILE A 4 4.77 21.47 -10.44
CA ILE A 4 4.95 20.84 -9.13
C ILE A 4 5.56 21.86 -8.15
N PRO A 5 4.90 22.19 -7.02
CA PRO A 5 5.53 22.90 -5.92
C PRO A 5 6.78 22.16 -5.40
N THR A 6 7.92 22.86 -5.30
CA THR A 6 9.21 22.26 -4.89
C THR A 6 9.16 21.41 -3.60
N PRO A 7 8.42 21.79 -2.54
CA PRO A 7 8.34 20.96 -1.32
C PRO A 7 7.71 19.57 -1.53
N LEU A 8 6.94 19.36 -2.59
CA LEU A 8 6.37 18.03 -2.90
C LEU A 8 7.38 17.10 -3.59
N ARG A 9 8.56 17.59 -4.00
CA ARG A 9 9.60 16.75 -4.59
C ARG A 9 10.32 15.86 -3.57
N ASP A 10 10.17 16.12 -2.27
CA ASP A 10 10.69 15.26 -1.21
C ASP A 10 9.90 15.37 0.10
N LEU A 11 9.53 14.23 0.71
CA LEU A 11 8.83 14.17 1.99
C LEU A 11 9.56 14.91 3.11
N ALA A 12 10.91 14.85 3.17
CA ALA A 12 11.67 15.57 4.17
C ALA A 12 11.62 17.10 3.98
N LEU A 13 11.27 17.61 2.80
CA LEU A 13 10.97 19.03 2.58
C LEU A 13 9.54 19.36 3.01
N TRP A 14 8.57 18.52 2.67
CA TRP A 14 7.17 18.66 3.13
C TRP A 14 7.05 18.69 4.66
N ASP A 15 7.79 17.83 5.36
CA ASP A 15 7.81 17.77 6.83
C ASP A 15 8.48 18.99 7.49
N THR A 16 9.28 19.78 6.75
CA THR A 16 9.88 21.03 7.28
C THR A 16 8.97 22.26 7.20
N LEU A 17 7.87 22.20 6.45
CA LEU A 17 6.94 23.32 6.26
C LEU A 17 6.12 23.64 7.53
N SER A 18 5.65 24.88 7.65
CA SER A 18 4.55 25.21 8.56
C SER A 18 3.20 24.69 8.05
N PRO A 19 2.17 24.55 8.90
CA PRO A 19 0.81 24.18 8.45
C PRO A 19 0.23 25.17 7.42
N GLU A 20 0.53 26.46 7.56
CA GLU A 20 0.15 27.50 6.60
C GLU A 20 0.86 27.33 5.25
N GLU A 21 2.13 26.94 5.26
CA GLU A 21 2.90 26.66 4.05
C GLU A 21 2.43 25.37 3.35
N ARG A 22 2.14 24.29 4.11
CA ARG A 22 1.50 23.06 3.58
C ARG A 22 0.15 23.36 2.94
N HIS A 23 -0.69 24.13 3.63
CA HIS A 23 -1.99 24.54 3.12
C HIS A 23 -1.86 25.38 1.84
N ALA A 24 -0.92 26.33 1.78
CA ALA A 24 -0.65 27.12 0.57
C ALA A 24 -0.16 26.26 -0.61
N VAL A 25 0.67 25.25 -0.34
CA VAL A 25 1.10 24.25 -1.35
C VAL A 25 -0.06 23.38 -1.81
N ALA A 26 -0.94 22.95 -0.91
CA ALA A 26 -2.12 22.14 -1.23
C ALA A 26 -3.13 22.92 -2.10
N ILE A 27 -3.43 24.17 -1.75
CA ILE A 27 -4.28 25.06 -2.56
C ILE A 27 -3.68 25.26 -3.95
N LYS A 28 -2.38 25.59 -4.05
CA LYS A 28 -1.70 25.74 -5.34
C LYS A 28 -1.70 24.44 -6.16
N THR A 29 -1.68 23.28 -5.51
CA THR A 29 -1.82 21.98 -6.17
C THR A 29 -3.22 21.83 -6.76
N ALA A 30 -4.28 22.16 -6.01
CA ALA A 30 -5.65 22.17 -6.53
C ALA A 30 -5.82 23.12 -7.73
N GLU A 31 -5.26 24.32 -7.66
CA GLU A 31 -5.25 25.30 -8.77
C GLU A 31 -4.55 24.79 -10.06
N SER A 32 -3.74 23.74 -9.96
CA SER A 32 -3.03 23.13 -11.10
C SER A 32 -3.75 21.92 -11.72
N LEU A 33 -4.77 21.40 -11.04
CA LEU A 33 -5.55 20.23 -11.46
C LEU A 33 -6.76 20.65 -12.32
N PRO A 34 -7.25 19.79 -13.23
CA PRO A 34 -8.49 20.04 -13.95
C PRO A 34 -9.71 19.82 -13.04
N THR A 35 -10.85 20.43 -13.37
CA THR A 35 -12.15 20.05 -12.80
C THR A 35 -12.42 18.56 -13.04
N PRO A 36 -13.01 17.80 -12.09
CA PRO A 36 -13.68 18.23 -10.85
C PRO A 36 -12.80 18.40 -9.60
N TRP A 37 -11.47 18.22 -9.70
CA TRP A 37 -10.58 18.24 -8.53
C TRP A 37 -10.76 19.46 -7.63
N HIS A 38 -10.84 19.24 -6.32
CA HIS A 38 -10.72 20.30 -5.33
C HIS A 38 -10.01 19.85 -4.05
N TYR A 39 -9.34 20.78 -3.36
CA TYR A 39 -8.74 20.54 -2.05
C TYR A 39 -9.83 20.55 -0.96
N VAL A 40 -9.74 19.61 -0.01
CA VAL A 40 -10.73 19.40 1.05
C VAL A 40 -10.19 19.88 2.40
N ARG A 41 -9.04 19.35 2.84
CA ARG A 41 -8.51 19.56 4.19
C ARG A 41 -7.03 19.17 4.31
N LEU A 42 -6.42 19.59 5.41
CA LEU A 42 -5.09 19.18 5.87
C LEU A 42 -5.29 18.45 7.21
N GLU A 43 -4.74 17.24 7.37
CA GLU A 43 -4.98 16.38 8.53
C GLU A 43 -3.70 15.65 8.98
N THR A 44 -3.46 15.58 10.29
CA THR A 44 -2.29 14.87 10.84
C THR A 44 -2.64 13.41 11.11
N HIS A 45 -1.88 12.49 10.52
CA HIS A 45 -2.01 11.05 10.76
C HIS A 45 -0.73 10.48 11.39
N SER A 46 -0.82 9.32 12.03
CA SER A 46 0.32 8.69 12.70
C SER A 46 0.12 7.18 12.86
N LEU A 47 1.08 6.39 12.42
CA LEU A 47 1.11 4.93 12.57
C LEU A 47 2.57 4.44 12.49
N GLY A 48 2.89 3.33 13.17
CA GLY A 48 4.25 2.72 13.11
C GLY A 48 5.40 3.60 13.59
N GLY A 49 5.12 4.68 14.32
CA GLY A 49 6.11 5.67 14.76
C GLY A 49 6.42 6.77 13.74
N ALA A 50 5.80 6.75 12.56
CA ALA A 50 5.79 7.87 11.62
C ALA A 50 4.57 8.78 11.86
N THR A 51 4.72 10.07 11.56
CA THR A 51 3.70 11.12 11.71
C THR A 51 3.86 12.12 10.58
N HIS A 52 2.83 12.31 9.75
CA HIS A 52 2.82 13.34 8.71
C HIS A 52 1.51 14.12 8.73
N GLU A 53 1.55 15.34 8.17
CA GLU A 53 0.40 16.19 7.96
C GLU A 53 0.03 16.16 6.46
N THR A 54 -1.01 15.41 6.10
CA THR A 54 -1.41 15.10 4.72
C THR A 54 -2.48 16.06 4.22
N ALA A 55 -2.34 16.53 2.98
CA ALA A 55 -3.40 17.25 2.29
C ALA A 55 -4.33 16.28 1.54
N PHE A 56 -5.64 16.43 1.73
CA PHE A 56 -6.67 15.62 1.08
C PHE A 56 -7.43 16.44 0.04
N PHE A 57 -7.79 15.74 -1.04
CA PHE A 57 -8.45 16.25 -2.23
C PHE A 57 -9.67 15.37 -2.54
N ASP A 58 -10.62 15.90 -3.28
CA ASP A 58 -11.80 15.19 -3.77
C ASP A 58 -11.84 15.22 -5.31
N TYR A 59 -12.24 14.09 -5.88
CA TYR A 59 -12.59 13.94 -7.29
C TYR A 59 -13.92 13.17 -7.38
N ASP A 60 -14.99 13.86 -7.77
CA ASP A 60 -16.36 13.34 -7.87
C ASP A 60 -16.83 12.54 -6.62
N GLY A 61 -16.47 13.01 -5.42
CA GLY A 61 -16.84 12.37 -4.14
C GLY A 61 -15.85 11.32 -3.63
N VAL A 62 -14.80 11.01 -4.39
CA VAL A 62 -13.74 10.08 -3.98
C VAL A 62 -12.58 10.86 -3.36
N ALA A 63 -12.16 10.45 -2.15
CA ALA A 63 -11.09 11.10 -1.41
C ALA A 63 -9.70 10.59 -1.81
N PHE A 64 -8.80 11.52 -2.17
CA PHE A 64 -7.40 11.26 -2.47
C PHE A 64 -6.49 11.94 -1.46
N ALA A 65 -5.40 11.27 -1.08
CA ALA A 65 -4.32 11.82 -0.27
C ALA A 65 -3.17 12.30 -1.17
N LEU A 66 -2.56 13.43 -0.81
CA LEU A 66 -1.33 13.91 -1.43
C LEU A 66 -0.11 13.23 -0.81
N VAL A 67 0.58 12.42 -1.59
CA VAL A 67 1.82 11.75 -1.22
C VAL A 67 3.00 12.58 -1.77
N PRO A 68 3.83 13.21 -0.92
CA PRO A 68 5.06 13.85 -1.34
C PRO A 68 6.03 12.82 -1.91
N GLY A 69 6.73 13.17 -3.00
CA GLY A 69 7.75 12.30 -3.60
C GLY A 69 8.95 12.09 -2.68
N SER A 70 9.95 11.38 -3.19
CA SER A 70 11.28 11.30 -2.59
C SER A 70 12.31 11.03 -3.67
N HIS A 71 13.44 11.74 -3.61
CA HIS A 71 14.50 11.58 -4.60
C HIS A 71 15.31 10.28 -4.46
N ASP A 72 15.17 9.59 -3.32
CA ASP A 72 16.05 8.49 -2.86
C ASP A 72 15.33 7.62 -1.79
N ALA A 73 14.10 7.19 -2.07
CA ALA A 73 13.28 6.39 -1.17
C ALA A 73 13.90 5.01 -0.93
N VAL A 74 13.99 4.59 0.35
CA VAL A 74 14.52 3.28 0.75
C VAL A 74 13.37 2.30 0.92
N LEU A 75 13.17 1.42 -0.06
CA LEU A 75 12.12 0.40 -0.10
C LEU A 75 12.72 -1.01 0.02
N GLY A 76 11.87 -2.01 0.24
CA GLY A 76 12.21 -3.42 0.38
C GLY A 76 12.66 -3.80 1.79
N TYR A 77 12.75 -5.11 2.05
CA TYR A 77 13.23 -5.68 3.30
C TYR A 77 14.77 -5.62 3.41
N ASP A 78 15.28 -5.22 4.59
CA ASP A 78 16.72 -5.08 4.87
C ASP A 78 17.23 -6.28 5.70
N PRO A 79 17.89 -7.28 5.08
CA PRO A 79 18.41 -8.43 5.82
C PRO A 79 19.57 -8.10 6.77
N ALA A 80 20.16 -6.89 6.70
CA ALA A 80 21.12 -6.40 7.69
C ALA A 80 20.43 -5.75 8.92
N ARG A 81 19.10 -5.58 8.89
CA ARG A 81 18.24 -5.13 9.99
C ARG A 81 17.02 -6.06 10.11
N PRO A 82 17.23 -7.35 10.40
CA PRO A 82 16.16 -8.32 10.38
C PRO A 82 15.09 -8.04 11.43
N TRP A 83 13.84 -8.41 11.11
CA TRP A 83 12.74 -8.37 12.06
C TRP A 83 13.04 -9.26 13.27
N ILE A 84 12.70 -8.77 14.47
CA ILE A 84 12.90 -9.49 15.73
C ILE A 84 11.53 -9.92 16.27
N PRO A 85 11.11 -11.19 16.10
CA PRO A 85 9.84 -11.68 16.59
C PRO A 85 9.75 -11.68 18.12
N ALA A 86 8.53 -11.59 18.64
CA ALA A 86 8.25 -11.93 20.03
C ALA A 86 8.71 -13.38 20.33
N PRO A 87 9.31 -13.68 21.50
CA PRO A 87 9.81 -15.02 21.82
C PRO A 87 8.77 -16.14 21.67
N GLU A 88 7.49 -15.82 21.88
CA GLU A 88 6.33 -16.70 21.77
C GLU A 88 6.03 -17.11 20.32
N LEU A 89 6.47 -16.35 19.32
CA LEU A 89 6.33 -16.65 17.88
C LEU A 89 7.49 -17.50 17.31
N ILE A 90 8.60 -17.62 18.04
CA ILE A 90 9.77 -18.39 17.57
C ILE A 90 9.44 -19.89 17.33
N PRO A 91 8.59 -20.58 18.12
CA PRO A 91 8.17 -21.94 17.83
C PRO A 91 7.29 -22.07 16.57
N ASP A 92 6.45 -21.05 16.30
CA ASP A 92 5.57 -20.98 15.13
C ASP A 92 6.39 -20.86 13.85
N ILE A 93 7.25 -19.83 13.77
CA ILE A 93 8.19 -19.62 12.66
C ILE A 93 8.99 -20.89 12.35
N ARG A 94 9.54 -21.55 13.37
CA ARG A 94 10.34 -22.77 13.20
C ARG A 94 9.54 -23.99 12.74
N ALA A 95 8.24 -24.05 13.01
CA ALA A 95 7.39 -25.09 12.45
C ALA A 95 7.17 -24.82 10.95
N THR A 96 6.82 -23.59 10.60
CA THR A 96 6.63 -23.16 9.20
C THR A 96 7.88 -23.35 8.35
N GLU A 97 9.04 -22.83 8.78
CA GLU A 97 10.31 -22.98 8.03
C GLU A 97 10.75 -24.45 7.90
N ALA A 98 10.33 -25.33 8.81
CA ALA A 98 10.64 -26.76 8.77
C ALA A 98 9.67 -27.61 7.92
N GLU A 99 8.43 -27.12 7.73
CA GLU A 99 7.42 -27.78 6.89
C GLU A 99 7.53 -27.33 5.42
N TRP A 100 7.73 -26.04 5.18
CA TRP A 100 7.72 -25.41 3.85
C TRP A 100 9.13 -25.16 3.29
N GLY A 101 10.18 -25.23 4.12
CA GLY A 101 11.59 -25.25 3.67
C GLY A 101 12.20 -23.90 3.31
N GLU A 102 11.41 -22.83 3.26
CA GLU A 102 11.83 -21.46 2.95
C GLU A 102 11.70 -20.53 4.16
N SER A 103 12.44 -19.42 4.16
CA SER A 103 12.36 -18.44 5.24
C SER A 103 11.32 -17.36 4.92
N LEU A 104 10.39 -17.16 5.86
CA LEU A 104 9.22 -16.28 5.75
C LEU A 104 9.53 -14.81 5.43
N LEU A 105 10.78 -14.37 5.59
CA LEU A 105 11.23 -13.00 5.33
C LEU A 105 12.08 -12.88 4.04
N GLY A 106 12.35 -14.00 3.35
CA GLY A 106 13.31 -14.06 2.26
C GLY A 106 12.72 -14.30 0.87
N ALA A 107 11.57 -14.98 0.78
CA ALA A 107 10.87 -15.23 -0.49
C ALA A 107 9.97 -14.03 -0.85
N SER A 108 8.79 -13.92 -0.23
CA SER A 108 7.72 -12.99 -0.63
C SER A 108 7.93 -11.51 -0.22
N LEU A 109 9.16 -11.10 0.15
CA LEU A 109 9.48 -9.70 0.49
C LEU A 109 10.44 -9.11 -0.54
N THR A 110 10.04 -8.00 -1.17
CA THR A 110 10.89 -7.33 -2.17
C THR A 110 12.23 -6.87 -1.57
N PRO A 111 13.34 -6.97 -2.33
CA PRO A 111 14.67 -6.70 -1.79
C PRO A 111 14.92 -5.20 -1.54
N LEU A 112 15.78 -4.91 -0.56
CA LEU A 112 16.26 -3.56 -0.24
C LEU A 112 16.79 -2.83 -1.48
N ARG A 113 16.17 -1.70 -1.80
CA ARG A 113 16.47 -0.88 -2.98
C ARG A 113 16.29 0.61 -2.69
N ARG A 114 16.85 1.44 -3.56
CA ARG A 114 16.72 2.90 -3.54
C ARG A 114 16.09 3.36 -4.83
N VAL A 115 14.97 4.08 -4.75
CA VAL A 115 14.14 4.44 -5.91
C VAL A 115 13.73 5.91 -5.86
N ARG A 116 13.41 6.50 -7.01
CA ARG A 116 12.83 7.84 -7.10
C ARG A 116 11.32 7.72 -7.15
N ILE A 117 10.65 8.35 -6.19
CA ILE A 117 9.20 8.53 -6.18
C ILE A 117 8.91 9.98 -6.57
N ASN A 118 8.10 10.20 -7.60
CA ASN A 118 7.55 11.53 -7.89
C ASN A 118 6.34 11.77 -6.98
N PRO A 119 5.94 13.02 -6.67
CA PRO A 119 4.69 13.25 -5.96
C PRO A 119 3.48 12.79 -6.77
N PHE A 120 2.44 12.34 -6.08
CA PHE A 120 1.17 11.93 -6.66
C PHE A 120 0.01 12.11 -5.69
N LEU A 121 -1.20 12.11 -6.23
CA LEU A 121 -2.43 11.91 -5.48
C LEU A 121 -2.83 10.44 -5.61
N VAL A 122 -3.25 9.80 -4.53
CA VAL A 122 -3.71 8.39 -4.52
C VAL A 122 -4.98 8.26 -3.70
N GLU A 123 -5.89 7.37 -4.10
CA GLU A 123 -7.12 7.12 -3.34
C GLU A 123 -6.81 6.70 -1.90
N ALA A 124 -7.50 7.35 -0.96
CA ALA A 124 -7.33 7.13 0.47
C ALA A 124 -7.81 5.74 0.93
N HIS A 125 -8.63 5.09 0.10
CA HIS A 125 -9.09 3.70 0.24
C HIS A 125 -8.88 3.01 -1.11
N PRO A 126 -8.54 1.71 -1.14
CA PRO A 126 -8.65 0.91 -2.36
C PRO A 126 -10.12 0.59 -2.63
N THR A 127 -10.43 0.19 -3.87
CA THR A 127 -11.74 -0.32 -4.29
C THR A 127 -11.60 -1.73 -4.88
N PRO A 128 -12.66 -2.55 -4.89
CA PRO A 128 -12.68 -3.80 -5.65
C PRO A 128 -12.32 -3.59 -7.13
N ALA A 129 -11.67 -4.59 -7.75
CA ALA A 129 -11.18 -4.49 -9.13
C ALA A 129 -12.31 -4.60 -10.17
N ASP A 130 -13.34 -5.38 -9.86
CA ASP A 130 -14.64 -5.51 -10.55
C ASP A 130 -15.52 -4.27 -10.42
N GLY A 131 -15.55 -3.65 -9.24
CA GLY A 131 -16.27 -2.39 -8.96
C GLY A 131 -17.44 -2.59 -8.00
N GLU A 132 -18.57 -1.90 -8.26
CA GLU A 132 -19.80 -2.01 -7.44
C GLU A 132 -20.91 -2.83 -8.12
N GLU A 133 -20.76 -3.23 -9.39
CA GLU A 133 -21.71 -4.09 -10.10
C GLU A 133 -21.26 -5.55 -10.02
N GLU A 134 -22.18 -6.47 -9.66
CA GLU A 134 -21.90 -7.92 -9.61
C GLU A 134 -21.45 -8.43 -10.99
N ILE A 135 -20.14 -8.68 -11.16
CA ILE A 135 -19.64 -9.49 -12.27
C ILE A 135 -20.16 -10.92 -12.07
N ALA A 136 -20.79 -11.48 -13.11
CA ALA A 136 -21.29 -12.84 -13.07
C ALA A 136 -20.14 -13.85 -12.92
N ASP A 137 -20.33 -14.87 -12.07
CA ASP A 137 -19.42 -15.96 -11.65
C ASP A 137 -18.62 -16.70 -12.77
N ASP A 138 -18.86 -16.38 -14.05
CA ASP A 138 -18.28 -16.99 -15.27
C ASP A 138 -17.20 -16.10 -15.93
N GLN A 139 -16.85 -14.93 -15.39
CA GLN A 139 -15.93 -13.96 -16.01
C GLN A 139 -14.65 -13.66 -15.20
N SER A 140 -13.57 -14.39 -15.51
CA SER A 140 -12.21 -13.99 -15.13
C SER A 140 -11.75 -12.73 -15.87
N LEU A 141 -11.04 -11.85 -15.17
CA LEU A 141 -10.40 -10.67 -15.75
C LEU A 141 -8.88 -10.89 -15.91
N SER A 142 -8.26 -10.11 -16.79
CA SER A 142 -6.80 -9.96 -16.83
C SER A 142 -6.37 -8.60 -16.24
N ALA A 143 -5.12 -8.50 -15.80
CA ALA A 143 -4.55 -7.26 -15.28
C ALA A 143 -4.72 -6.06 -16.24
N ALA A 144 -4.66 -6.31 -17.56
CA ALA A 144 -4.86 -5.28 -18.58
C ALA A 144 -6.33 -4.83 -18.71
N GLN A 145 -7.30 -5.68 -18.41
CA GLN A 145 -8.72 -5.30 -18.36
C GLN A 145 -9.02 -4.47 -17.11
N ILE A 146 -8.52 -4.90 -15.94
CA ILE A 146 -8.65 -4.17 -14.67
C ILE A 146 -7.95 -2.80 -14.78
N ALA A 147 -6.72 -2.75 -15.30
CA ALA A 147 -6.03 -1.48 -15.51
C ALA A 147 -6.80 -0.56 -16.48
N ALA A 148 -7.48 -1.11 -17.50
CA ALA A 148 -8.24 -0.33 -18.48
C ALA A 148 -9.58 0.22 -17.96
N THR A 149 -10.27 -0.47 -17.03
CA THR A 149 -11.50 0.07 -16.40
C THR A 149 -11.19 1.22 -15.45
N HIS A 150 -10.05 1.17 -14.76
CA HIS A 150 -9.62 2.16 -13.77
C HIS A 150 -8.70 3.28 -14.33
N HIS A 151 -8.46 3.30 -15.64
CA HIS A 151 -7.63 4.29 -16.35
C HIS A 151 -8.45 5.10 -17.37
N ASP A 152 -8.97 6.26 -16.95
CA ASP A 152 -9.76 7.18 -17.79
C ASP A 152 -8.91 8.02 -18.78
N GLY A 153 -7.59 7.80 -18.82
CA GLY A 153 -6.62 8.60 -19.57
C GLY A 153 -5.90 9.66 -18.73
N SER A 154 -6.32 9.87 -17.48
CA SER A 154 -5.68 10.77 -16.51
C SER A 154 -5.27 10.04 -15.22
N PHE A 155 -6.07 9.09 -14.76
CA PHE A 155 -5.70 8.14 -13.71
C PHE A 155 -4.96 6.91 -14.25
N ARG A 156 -4.15 6.30 -13.38
CA ARG A 156 -3.50 4.99 -13.57
C ARG A 156 -3.46 4.22 -12.25
N LEU A 157 -3.02 2.98 -12.27
CA LEU A 157 -2.62 2.24 -11.05
C LEU A 157 -1.28 2.79 -10.49
N PRO A 158 -0.99 2.61 -9.18
CA PRO A 158 0.35 2.83 -8.64
C PRO A 158 1.34 1.85 -9.26
N THR A 159 2.59 2.26 -9.44
CA THR A 159 3.67 1.29 -9.64
C THR A 159 3.93 0.52 -8.33
N SER A 160 4.53 -0.68 -8.43
CA SER A 160 4.89 -1.49 -7.26
C SER A 160 5.73 -0.72 -6.22
N ASP A 161 6.58 0.22 -6.66
CA ASP A 161 7.37 1.09 -5.78
C ASP A 161 6.54 2.20 -5.12
N GLU A 162 5.64 2.85 -5.87
CA GLU A 162 4.73 3.87 -5.32
C GLU A 162 3.75 3.29 -4.31
N TRP A 163 3.23 2.07 -4.56
CA TRP A 163 2.37 1.36 -3.63
C TRP A 163 3.08 1.08 -2.31
N GLU A 164 4.30 0.54 -2.36
CA GLU A 164 5.08 0.22 -1.16
C GLU A 164 5.47 1.48 -0.38
N TYR A 165 5.90 2.54 -1.08
CA TYR A 165 6.19 3.83 -0.48
C TYR A 165 4.96 4.45 0.21
N ALA A 166 3.81 4.42 -0.45
CA ALA A 166 2.53 4.88 0.09
C ALA A 166 2.08 4.03 1.29
N CYS A 167 2.22 2.71 1.21
CA CYS A 167 1.87 1.76 2.27
C CYS A 167 2.73 1.96 3.53
N ALA A 168 4.05 2.08 3.36
CA ALA A 168 5.01 2.27 4.44
C ALA A 168 4.91 3.65 5.10
N ALA A 169 4.58 4.71 4.35
CA ALA A 169 4.41 6.08 4.84
C ALA A 169 5.53 6.53 5.79
N GLY A 170 6.80 6.42 5.33
CA GLY A 170 7.99 6.79 6.10
C GLY A 170 8.48 5.75 7.12
N THR A 171 7.69 4.72 7.45
CA THR A 171 8.13 3.63 8.33
C THR A 171 9.17 2.71 7.66
N ARG A 172 9.96 2.01 8.49
CA ARG A 172 10.97 1.01 8.06
C ARG A 172 10.89 -0.29 8.87
N THR A 173 9.77 -0.49 9.55
CA THR A 173 9.36 -1.72 10.25
C THR A 173 8.76 -2.71 9.24
N LEU A 174 8.58 -3.98 9.64
CA LEU A 174 8.07 -5.01 8.72
C LEU A 174 6.63 -4.71 8.25
N TRP A 175 5.77 -4.23 9.15
CA TRP A 175 4.44 -3.72 8.82
C TRP A 175 4.36 -2.20 9.04
N ARG A 176 3.45 -1.54 8.31
CA ARG A 176 3.13 -0.10 8.43
C ARG A 176 2.73 0.37 9.84
N TRP A 177 2.38 -0.55 10.73
CA TRP A 177 2.02 -0.27 12.13
C TRP A 177 3.13 -0.58 13.15
N GLY A 178 4.26 -1.12 12.71
CA GLY A 178 5.38 -1.52 13.55
C GLY A 178 5.78 -2.99 13.36
N ASP A 179 6.65 -3.49 14.23
CA ASP A 179 7.17 -4.86 14.19
C ASP A 179 6.36 -5.86 15.03
N THR A 180 5.17 -5.48 15.49
CA THR A 180 4.35 -6.30 16.41
C THR A 180 3.09 -6.84 15.76
N ILE A 181 2.85 -8.13 15.94
CA ILE A 181 1.61 -8.84 15.61
C ILE A 181 1.10 -9.59 16.85
N PRO A 182 -0.21 -9.86 16.96
CA PRO A 182 -0.78 -10.61 18.07
C PRO A 182 -0.37 -12.10 18.02
N LEU A 183 -0.49 -12.79 19.16
CA LEU A 183 -0.25 -14.24 19.28
C LEU A 183 -1.43 -15.08 18.75
N ALA A 184 -1.97 -14.67 17.60
CA ALA A 184 -3.05 -15.30 16.86
C ALA A 184 -2.98 -14.85 15.39
N ASP A 185 -3.46 -15.69 14.48
CA ASP A 185 -3.63 -15.38 13.06
C ASP A 185 -4.59 -14.20 12.79
N SER A 186 -4.54 -13.68 11.56
CA SER A 186 -5.32 -12.50 11.12
C SER A 186 -6.83 -12.63 11.34
N TYR A 187 -7.39 -13.84 11.21
CA TYR A 187 -8.80 -14.15 11.50
C TYR A 187 -9.08 -14.32 13.01
N ARG A 188 -8.15 -14.98 13.73
CA ARG A 188 -8.10 -15.17 15.19
C ARG A 188 -8.17 -13.84 15.96
N ALA A 189 -7.38 -12.86 15.54
CA ALA A 189 -7.07 -11.65 16.30
C ALA A 189 -8.13 -10.52 16.21
N LYS A 190 -9.39 -10.81 16.53
CA LYS A 190 -10.52 -9.88 16.34
C LYS A 190 -10.37 -8.53 17.03
N GLU A 191 -9.80 -8.53 18.23
CA GLU A 191 -9.55 -7.33 19.05
C GLU A 191 -8.29 -6.53 18.65
N TRP A 192 -7.49 -7.03 17.69
CA TRP A 192 -6.35 -6.30 17.14
C TRP A 192 -6.79 -5.54 15.89
N ASP A 193 -6.53 -4.23 15.84
CA ASP A 193 -7.04 -3.33 14.81
C ASP A 193 -5.97 -2.46 14.14
N GLU A 194 -4.70 -2.56 14.55
CA GLU A 194 -3.59 -1.73 14.01
C GLU A 194 -3.47 -1.83 12.49
N HIS A 195 -3.79 -3.00 11.92
CA HIS A 195 -3.79 -3.22 10.48
C HIS A 195 -4.92 -2.50 9.74
N ARG A 196 -6.02 -2.15 10.43
CA ARG A 196 -7.20 -1.47 9.87
C ARG A 196 -7.11 0.06 9.96
N LYS A 197 -6.11 0.61 10.65
CA LYS A 197 -5.96 2.06 10.86
C LYS A 197 -5.37 2.75 9.63
N PRO A 198 -5.68 4.04 9.41
CA PRO A 198 -4.95 4.86 8.46
C PRO A 198 -3.46 4.87 8.81
N ASN A 199 -2.58 4.74 7.82
CA ASN A 199 -1.14 4.85 8.04
C ASN A 199 -0.71 6.31 8.28
N ALA A 200 0.59 6.59 8.37
CA ALA A 200 1.08 7.95 8.65
C ALA A 200 0.79 8.98 7.54
N PHE A 201 0.43 8.55 6.31
CA PHE A 201 -0.13 9.43 5.27
C PHE A 201 -1.66 9.54 5.33
N GLY A 202 -2.33 8.79 6.21
CA GLY A 202 -3.80 8.74 6.31
C GLY A 202 -4.46 7.80 5.30
N LEU A 203 -3.69 6.90 4.67
CA LEU A 203 -4.22 5.90 3.75
C LEU A 203 -4.75 4.68 4.51
N ILE A 204 -5.96 4.25 4.18
CA ILE A 204 -6.39 2.87 4.37
C ILE A 204 -5.73 2.03 3.28
N MET A 205 -4.95 1.04 3.72
CA MET A 205 -4.38 0.00 2.88
C MET A 205 -5.22 -1.27 2.98
N ASN A 206 -5.06 -2.22 2.05
CA ASN A 206 -5.59 -3.56 2.26
C ASN A 206 -5.11 -4.13 3.60
N HIS A 207 -6.06 -4.75 4.28
CA HIS A 207 -5.95 -5.15 5.68
C HIS A 207 -6.59 -6.52 5.95
N ASP A 208 -7.29 -7.10 4.98
CA ASP A 208 -7.58 -8.53 4.97
C ASP A 208 -6.52 -9.23 4.10
N THR A 209 -6.04 -10.40 4.55
CA THR A 209 -5.12 -11.25 3.79
C THR A 209 -5.78 -11.91 2.58
N TYR A 210 -7.12 -11.98 2.55
CA TYR A 210 -7.86 -12.37 1.34
C TYR A 210 -7.79 -11.31 0.22
N TRP A 211 -7.33 -10.08 0.49
CA TRP A 211 -7.41 -8.98 -0.46
C TRP A 211 -6.03 -8.51 -0.97
N ALA A 212 -5.79 -8.76 -2.25
CA ALA A 212 -4.64 -8.31 -3.01
C ALA A 212 -4.91 -6.94 -3.67
N GLU A 213 -3.89 -6.12 -3.89
CA GLU A 213 -3.94 -4.86 -4.66
C GLU A 213 -3.10 -4.98 -5.94
N LEU A 214 -3.72 -4.75 -7.10
CA LEU A 214 -3.05 -4.75 -8.41
C LEU A 214 -2.31 -3.43 -8.65
N CYS A 215 -1.03 -3.53 -9.03
CA CYS A 215 -0.20 -2.41 -9.45
C CYS A 215 0.00 -2.37 -10.97
N ASP A 216 0.42 -1.21 -11.47
CA ASP A 216 0.89 -1.04 -12.85
C ASP A 216 2.06 -2.01 -13.15
N GLY A 217 2.09 -2.50 -14.40
CA GLY A 217 2.95 -3.62 -14.81
C GLY A 217 2.47 -5.01 -14.37
N GLY A 218 1.37 -5.12 -13.63
CA GLY A 218 0.76 -6.39 -13.23
C GLY A 218 1.30 -7.00 -11.93
N ALA A 219 2.14 -6.28 -11.18
CA ALA A 219 2.63 -6.74 -9.88
C ALA A 219 1.50 -6.73 -8.83
N VAL A 220 1.46 -7.76 -7.97
CA VAL A 220 0.45 -7.89 -6.92
C VAL A 220 1.05 -7.57 -5.55
N ARG A 221 0.41 -6.64 -4.83
CA ARG A 221 0.85 -6.10 -3.53
C ARG A 221 -0.23 -6.24 -2.48
N SER A 222 0.15 -6.53 -1.24
CA SER A 222 -0.76 -7.03 -0.20
C SER A 222 -1.43 -8.36 -0.57
N GLY A 223 -1.85 -9.12 0.44
CA GLY A 223 -2.75 -10.28 0.31
C GLY A 223 -2.14 -11.51 -0.38
N ASP A 224 -2.75 -12.66 -0.13
CA ASP A 224 -2.37 -13.94 -0.72
C ASP A 224 -3.59 -14.82 -1.02
N GLY A 225 -4.77 -14.20 -1.24
CA GLY A 225 -6.05 -14.91 -1.31
C GLY A 225 -6.40 -15.65 -0.01
N GLY A 226 -5.75 -15.27 1.10
CA GLY A 226 -5.81 -15.98 2.38
C GLY A 226 -5.12 -17.34 2.36
N ALA A 227 -4.24 -17.65 1.40
CA ALA A 227 -3.59 -18.96 1.29
C ALA A 227 -2.83 -19.37 2.56
N SER A 228 -2.03 -18.48 3.14
CA SER A 228 -1.28 -18.73 4.38
C SER A 228 -2.20 -18.96 5.58
N LEU A 229 -3.36 -18.29 5.60
CA LEU A 229 -4.38 -18.39 6.64
C LEU A 229 -5.20 -19.69 6.52
N CYS A 230 -5.72 -19.98 5.33
CA CYS A 230 -6.50 -21.18 5.00
C CYS A 230 -5.65 -22.46 5.06
N GLY A 231 -4.43 -22.41 4.52
CA GLY A 231 -3.46 -23.50 4.56
C GLY A 231 -2.88 -23.75 5.95
N GLY A 232 -3.06 -22.82 6.89
CA GLY A 232 -2.63 -22.96 8.27
C GLY A 232 -1.12 -22.85 8.47
N TYR A 233 -0.43 -22.05 7.65
CA TYR A 233 1.04 -21.93 7.58
C TYR A 233 1.70 -21.29 8.82
N GLY A 234 0.97 -21.15 9.94
CA GLY A 234 1.42 -20.50 11.16
C GLY A 234 0.93 -19.06 11.31
N ILE A 235 1.01 -18.54 12.54
CA ILE A 235 0.62 -17.18 12.90
C ILE A 235 1.40 -16.17 12.06
N VAL A 236 2.73 -16.28 12.01
CA VAL A 236 3.57 -15.29 11.33
C VAL A 236 3.31 -15.26 9.81
N ALA A 237 3.14 -16.42 9.19
CA ALA A 237 2.77 -16.52 7.77
C ALA A 237 1.44 -15.82 7.49
N SER A 238 0.41 -16.03 8.33
CA SER A 238 -0.90 -15.38 8.19
C SER A 238 -0.92 -13.85 8.37
N TRP A 239 0.20 -13.22 8.75
CA TRP A 239 0.35 -11.76 8.78
C TRP A 239 1.33 -11.23 7.71
N MET A 240 2.15 -12.09 7.10
CA MET A 240 3.18 -11.66 6.14
C MET A 240 2.61 -10.94 4.90
N PRO A 241 1.46 -11.34 4.32
CA PRO A 241 0.86 -10.64 3.18
C PRO A 241 0.42 -9.20 3.46
N LEU A 242 0.47 -8.71 4.71
CA LEU A 242 0.19 -7.30 5.04
C LEU A 242 1.47 -6.47 5.27
N ALA A 243 2.65 -7.06 5.17
CA ALA A 243 3.93 -6.37 5.31
C ALA A 243 4.14 -5.38 4.14
N SER A 244 4.69 -4.19 4.40
CA SER A 244 4.77 -3.14 3.36
C SER A 244 5.70 -3.53 2.21
N ALA A 245 6.73 -4.34 2.48
CA ALA A 245 7.64 -4.86 1.47
C ALA A 245 7.11 -6.11 0.72
N TYR A 246 5.97 -6.66 1.12
CA TYR A 246 5.39 -7.88 0.53
C TYR A 246 5.02 -7.68 -0.94
N GLN A 247 5.29 -8.68 -1.76
CA GLN A 247 4.80 -8.80 -3.13
C GLN A 247 4.64 -10.29 -3.44
N GLN A 248 3.57 -10.67 -4.15
CA GLN A 248 3.46 -12.01 -4.71
C GLN A 248 4.26 -12.08 -6.02
N ASP A 249 5.10 -13.10 -6.18
CA ASP A 249 6.02 -13.26 -7.31
C ASP A 249 5.92 -14.61 -8.03
N ASP A 250 5.13 -15.57 -7.53
CA ASP A 250 4.76 -16.77 -8.30
C ASP A 250 3.77 -16.40 -9.43
N GLU A 251 4.19 -16.57 -10.68
CA GLU A 251 3.39 -16.16 -11.86
C GLU A 251 2.05 -16.92 -11.99
N GLU A 252 1.98 -18.19 -11.57
CA GLU A 252 0.77 -19.01 -11.66
C GLU A 252 -0.24 -18.59 -10.57
N PHE A 253 0.24 -18.31 -9.36
CA PHE A 253 -0.56 -17.77 -8.26
C PHE A 253 -1.02 -16.32 -8.51
N VAL A 254 -0.17 -15.48 -9.11
CA VAL A 254 -0.56 -14.13 -9.56
C VAL A 254 -1.69 -14.19 -10.59
N SER A 255 -1.62 -15.10 -11.58
CA SER A 255 -2.72 -15.29 -12.54
C SER A 255 -4.01 -15.70 -11.82
N ALA A 256 -3.94 -16.71 -10.94
CA ALA A 256 -5.09 -17.18 -10.19
C ALA A 256 -5.75 -16.10 -9.31
N LEU A 257 -4.97 -15.25 -8.64
CA LEU A 257 -5.50 -14.12 -7.86
C LEU A 257 -6.18 -13.06 -8.74
N ILE A 258 -5.67 -12.82 -9.95
CA ILE A 258 -6.22 -11.83 -10.89
C ILE A 258 -7.49 -12.37 -11.58
N GLU A 259 -7.58 -13.68 -11.75
CA GLU A 259 -8.76 -14.40 -12.26
C GLU A 259 -9.90 -14.50 -11.23
N CYS A 260 -9.62 -14.26 -9.93
CA CYS A 260 -10.59 -14.11 -8.83
C CYS A 260 -10.79 -12.61 -8.46
N PRO A 261 -11.61 -11.85 -9.23
CA PRO A 261 -11.74 -10.41 -9.04
C PRO A 261 -12.26 -10.01 -7.65
N GLU A 262 -13.01 -10.88 -6.97
CA GLU A 262 -13.53 -10.65 -5.61
C GLU A 262 -12.44 -10.63 -4.53
N GLN A 263 -11.24 -11.10 -4.87
CA GLN A 263 -10.02 -11.03 -4.04
C GLN A 263 -9.08 -9.91 -4.48
N MET A 264 -9.34 -9.29 -5.63
CA MET A 264 -8.47 -8.28 -6.25
C MET A 264 -9.03 -6.87 -6.07
N TRP A 265 -8.17 -5.97 -5.63
CA TRP A 265 -8.47 -4.57 -5.38
C TRP A 265 -7.52 -3.69 -6.19
N VAL A 266 -7.87 -2.42 -6.31
CA VAL A 266 -7.08 -1.40 -6.98
C VAL A 266 -7.08 -0.12 -6.15
N ARG A 267 -6.17 0.80 -6.47
CA ARG A 267 -6.33 2.21 -6.16
C ARG A 267 -5.84 3.06 -7.32
N ARG A 268 -6.55 4.14 -7.62
CA ARG A 268 -6.21 5.08 -8.68
C ARG A 268 -5.18 6.09 -8.18
N VAL A 269 -4.27 6.46 -9.07
CA VAL A 269 -3.18 7.41 -8.87
C VAL A 269 -3.23 8.47 -9.95
N TRP A 270 -3.19 9.73 -9.53
CA TRP A 270 -3.00 10.89 -10.41
C TRP A 270 -1.58 11.42 -10.24
N SER A 271 -0.81 11.41 -11.32
CA SER A 271 0.61 11.79 -11.28
C SER A 271 0.78 13.31 -11.23
N LEU A 272 1.51 13.82 -10.23
CA LEU A 272 1.91 15.23 -10.17
C LEU A 272 3.27 15.37 -10.87
N THR A 273 3.26 15.16 -12.18
CA THR A 273 4.42 15.30 -13.09
C THR A 273 4.35 16.58 -13.92
N GLU A 274 5.41 16.89 -14.67
CA GLU A 274 5.67 18.20 -15.29
C GLU A 274 4.77 18.56 -16.49
#